data_AF-A0AAV3YYG9-F1
#
_entry.id   AF-A0AAV3YYG9-F1
#
_cell.length_a   1.000
_cell.length_b   1.000
_cell.length_c   1.000
_cell.angle_alpha   90.00
_cell.angle_beta   90.00
_cell.angle_gamma   90.00
#
_symmetry.space_group_name_H-M   'P 1'
#
loop_
_entity.id
_entity.type
_entity.pdbx_description
1 polymer ?
#
loop_
_entity_poly.entity_id
_entity_poly.type
_entity_poly.pdbx_seq_one_letter_code
_entity_poly.pdbx_strand_id
1 'polypeptide(L)'
;MTQFVSRYIESYATITEPLHKLMRKSQPWRWGKAEGGAFKKLKEALTKVGVMAYFDPKKQTDILVDASPCGLGAVITQEGRVIC
;
A
#
# COMPACT_ATOMS: atom_id res chain seq x y z
N MET A 1 5.21 -0.66 -2.74
CA MET A 1 4.69 -0.26 -1.41
C MET A 1 3.35 -0.93 -1.08
N THR A 2 2.26 -0.70 -1.83
CA THR A 2 0.94 -1.30 -1.50
C THR A 2 0.92 -2.83 -1.53
N GLN A 3 1.81 -3.44 -2.32
CA GLN A 3 2.00 -4.90 -2.34
C GLN A 3 2.45 -5.47 -0.99
N PHE A 4 3.23 -4.72 -0.21
CA PHE A 4 3.73 -5.17 1.11
C PHE A 4 2.59 -5.44 2.10
N VAL A 5 1.58 -4.57 2.06
CA VAL A 5 0.38 -4.65 2.91
C VAL A 5 -0.82 -5.29 2.23
N SER A 6 -0.65 -5.82 1.01
CA SER A 6 -1.75 -6.38 0.19
C SER A 6 -2.53 -7.49 0.91
N ARG A 7 -1.84 -8.28 1.75
CA ARG A 7 -2.44 -9.35 2.58
C ARG A 7 -3.48 -8.85 3.60
N TYR A 8 -3.47 -7.55 3.92
CA TYR A 8 -4.42 -6.93 4.84
C TYR A 8 -5.50 -6.13 4.12
N ILE A 9 -5.45 -6.06 2.79
CA ILE A 9 -6.44 -5.35 1.97
C ILE A 9 -7.33 -6.38 1.29
N GLU A 10 -8.59 -6.41 1.70
CA GLU A 10 -9.60 -7.26 1.08
C GLU A 10 -9.78 -6.89 -0.41
N SER A 11 -9.87 -7.91 -1.27
CA SER A 11 -10.06 -7.74 -2.71
C SER A 11 -9.00 -6.86 -3.39
N TYR A 12 -7.76 -6.85 -2.87
CA TYR A 12 -6.66 -6.05 -3.41
C TYR A 12 -6.46 -6.23 -4.92
N ALA A 13 -6.45 -7.47 -5.42
CA ALA A 13 -6.28 -7.77 -6.84
C ALA A 13 -7.38 -7.12 -7.69
N THR A 14 -8.63 -7.18 -7.24
CA THR A 14 -9.79 -6.57 -7.92
C THR A 14 -9.70 -5.05 -7.94
N ILE A 15 -9.29 -4.44 -6.81
CA ILE A 15 -9.14 -2.99 -6.71
C ILE A 15 -8.00 -2.49 -7.60
N THR A 16 -6.89 -3.23 -7.67
CA THR A 16 -5.69 -2.83 -8.39
C THR A 16 -5.67 -3.22 -9.87
N GLU A 17 -6.57 -4.10 -10.32
CA GLU A 17 -6.61 -4.55 -11.72
C GLU A 17 -6.65 -3.39 -12.75
N PRO A 18 -7.45 -2.32 -12.57
CA PRO A 18 -7.40 -1.17 -13.48
C PRO A 18 -6.03 -0.48 -13.52
N LEU A 19 -5.33 -0.43 -12.37
CA LEU A 19 -4.00 0.14 -12.27
C LEU A 19 -2.93 -0.78 -12.89
N HIS A 20 -3.08 -2.11 -12.72
CA HIS A 20 -2.20 -3.10 -13.36
C HIS A 20 -2.32 -3.08 -14.89
N LYS A 21 -3.52 -2.83 -15.42
CA LYS A 21 -3.71 -2.68 -16.88
C LYS A 21 -2.89 -1.53 -17.46
N LEU A 22 -2.69 -0.44 -16.72
CA LEU A 22 -1.86 0.69 -17.16
C LEU A 22 -0.38 0.36 -17.30
N MET A 23 0.11 -0.69 -16.62
CA MET A 23 1.50 -1.14 -16.70
C MET A 23 1.75 -2.15 -17.83
N ARG A 24 0.70 -2.60 -18.54
CA ARG A 24 0.84 -3.57 -19.63
C ARG A 24 1.36 -2.86 -20.88
N LYS A 25 2.44 -3.40 -21.47
CA LYS A 25 3.07 -2.84 -22.69
C LYS A 25 2.12 -2.71 -23.89
N SER A 26 1.06 -3.52 -23.93
CA SER A 26 0.10 -3.58 -25.03
C SER A 26 -1.11 -2.65 -24.88
N GLN A 27 -1.18 -1.85 -23.81
CA GLN A 27 -2.29 -0.93 -23.56
C GLN A 27 -1.82 0.52 -23.59
N PRO A 28 -2.48 1.40 -24.37
CA PRO A 28 -2.22 2.83 -24.28
C PRO A 28 -2.54 3.33 -22.87
N TRP A 29 -1.61 4.11 -22.29
CA TRP A 29 -1.80 4.68 -20.97
C TRP A 29 -2.95 5.68 -21.00
N ARG A 30 -3.98 5.45 -20.20
CA ARG A 30 -5.14 6.34 -20.09
C ARG A 30 -5.62 6.39 -18.65
N TRP A 31 -5.65 7.58 -18.07
CA TRP A 31 -6.21 7.79 -16.73
C TRP A 31 -7.69 8.21 -16.83
N GLY A 32 -8.60 7.27 -16.62
CA GLY A 32 -10.05 7.49 -16.66
C GLY A 32 -10.71 7.42 -15.28
N LYS A 33 -12.05 7.34 -15.30
CA LYS A 33 -12.84 7.20 -14.07
C LYS A 33 -12.56 5.87 -13.34
N ALA A 34 -12.26 4.80 -14.08
CA ALA A 34 -12.01 3.48 -13.50
C ALA A 34 -10.69 3.47 -12.72
N GLU A 35 -9.63 4.01 -13.30
CA GLU A 35 -8.30 4.10 -12.71
C GLU A 35 -8.29 5.06 -11.51
N GLY A 36 -8.93 6.23 -11.67
CA GLY A 36 -9.08 7.18 -10.56
C GLY A 36 -9.90 6.61 -9.40
N GLY A 37 -10.99 5.88 -9.71
CA GLY A 37 -11.81 5.19 -8.72
C GLY A 37 -11.06 4.07 -7.99
N ALA A 38 -10.29 3.27 -8.74
CA ALA A 38 -9.42 2.24 -8.19
C ALA A 38 -8.36 2.83 -7.26
N PHE A 39 -7.71 3.92 -7.68
CA PHE A 39 -6.71 4.60 -6.87
C PHE A 39 -7.28 5.19 -5.58
N LYS A 40 -8.47 5.80 -5.65
CA LYS A 40 -9.16 6.32 -4.47
C LYS A 40 -9.54 5.19 -3.50
N LYS A 41 -10.15 4.12 -4.00
CA LYS A 41 -10.48 2.93 -3.19
C LYS A 41 -9.24 2.31 -2.55
N LEU A 42 -8.13 2.27 -3.27
CA LEU A 42 -6.87 1.77 -2.74
C LEU A 42 -6.35 2.63 -1.58
N LYS A 43 -6.41 3.97 -1.70
CA LYS A 43 -6.06 4.88 -0.60
C LYS A 43 -6.95 4.67 0.61
N GLU A 44 -8.28 4.60 0.40
CA GLU A 44 -9.23 4.37 1.49
C GLU A 44 -8.98 3.03 2.19
N ALA A 45 -8.69 1.97 1.42
CA ALA A 45 -8.37 0.66 1.96
C ALA A 45 -7.08 0.67 2.79
N LEU A 46 -6.04 1.40 2.35
CA LEU A 46 -4.79 1.55 3.10
C LEU A 46 -4.98 2.28 4.43
N THR A 47 -5.94 3.20 4.50
CA THR A 47 -6.25 3.97 5.71
C THR A 47 -7.26 3.31 6.65
N LYS A 48 -7.86 2.16 6.25
CA LYS A 48 -8.85 1.48 7.07
C LYS A 48 -8.21 0.73 8.25
N VAL A 49 -8.91 0.75 9.37
CA VAL A 49 -8.60 -0.01 10.59
C VAL A 49 -8.54 -1.51 10.24
N GLY A 50 -7.38 -2.13 10.48
CA GLY A 50 -7.10 -3.53 10.13
C GLY A 50 -5.84 -3.74 9.27
N VAL A 51 -5.41 -2.71 8.52
CA VAL A 51 -4.13 -2.74 7.78
C VAL A 51 -2.94 -2.43 8.69
N MET A 52 -3.16 -1.61 9.72
CA MET A 52 -2.15 -1.21 10.69
C MET A 52 -2.52 -1.75 12.09
N ALA A 53 -1.53 -2.28 12.80
CA ALA A 53 -1.67 -2.75 14.17
C ALA A 53 -1.27 -1.65 15.18
N TYR A 54 -1.74 -1.77 16.41
CA TYR A 54 -1.33 -0.89 17.49
C TYR A 54 0.10 -1.22 17.95
N PHE A 55 0.85 -0.18 18.32
CA PHE A 55 2.17 -0.32 18.90
C PHE A 55 2.10 -1.03 20.26
N ASP A 56 2.94 -2.04 20.44
CA ASP A 56 3.14 -2.72 21.73
C ASP A 56 4.60 -2.59 22.18
N PRO A 57 4.89 -1.89 23.30
CA PRO A 57 6.25 -1.69 23.78
C PRO A 57 6.95 -2.99 24.23
N LYS A 58 6.20 -4.09 24.42
CA LYS A 58 6.77 -5.39 24.77
C LYS A 58 7.26 -6.18 23.55
N LYS A 59 6.92 -5.73 22.34
CA LYS A 59 7.27 -6.41 21.09
C LYS A 59 8.51 -5.79 20.46
N GLN A 60 9.29 -6.64 19.79
CA GLN A 60 10.39 -6.17 18.97
C GLN A 60 9.85 -5.27 17.84
N THR A 61 10.50 -4.11 17.68
CA THR A 61 10.14 -3.10 16.69
C THR A 61 11.23 -3.02 15.64
N ASP A 62 10.84 -3.20 14.38
CA ASP A 62 11.73 -3.08 13.23
C ASP A 62 11.32 -1.84 12.42
N ILE A 63 12.32 -1.10 11.93
CA ILE A 63 12.10 0.10 11.10
C ILE A 63 12.69 -0.16 9.72
N LEU A 64 11.83 -0.13 8.71
CA LEU A 64 12.21 -0.20 7.30
C LEU A 64 12.39 1.21 6.78
N VAL A 65 13.61 1.58 6.43
CA VAL A 65 13.97 2.93 5.98
C VAL A 65 14.44 2.88 4.53
N ASP A 66 13.97 3.82 3.72
CA ASP A 66 14.45 4.05 2.37
C ASP A 66 14.75 5.54 2.17
N ALA A 67 15.89 5.84 1.55
CA ALA A 67 16.40 7.19 1.41
C ALA A 67 16.79 7.46 -0.05
N SER A 68 16.41 8.63 -0.53
CA SER A 68 16.79 9.17 -1.83
C SER A 68 17.43 10.54 -1.67
N PRO A 69 18.13 11.07 -2.69
CA PRO A 69 18.76 12.39 -2.61
C PRO A 69 17.80 13.54 -2.26
N CYS A 70 16.50 13.36 -2.51
CA CYS A 70 15.47 14.37 -2.31
C CYS A 70 14.48 14.06 -1.18
N GLY A 71 14.62 12.94 -0.47
CA GLY A 71 13.70 12.60 0.60
C GLY A 71 13.96 11.26 1.29
N LEU A 72 13.46 11.15 2.52
CA LEU A 72 13.56 9.98 3.40
C LEU A 72 12.15 9.45 3.69
N GLY A 73 11.97 8.13 3.62
CA GLY A 73 10.76 7.45 4.04
C GLY A 73 11.07 6.33 5.02
N ALA A 74 10.17 6.11 5.98
CA ALA A 74 10.28 5.00 6.93
C ALA A 74 8.92 4.37 7.22
N VAL A 75 8.93 3.07 7.50
CA VAL A 75 7.77 2.29 7.94
C VAL A 75 8.16 1.52 9.21
N ILE A 76 7.33 1.61 10.24
CA ILE A 76 7.51 0.86 11.50
C ILE A 76 6.72 -0.43 11.43
N THR A 77 7.34 -1.53 11.82
CA THR A 77 6.70 -2.85 11.89
C THR A 77 6.96 -3.56 13.22
N GLN A 78 5.99 -4.34 13.70
CA GLN A 78 6.17 -5.31 14.79
C GLN A 78 5.59 -6.66 14.38
N GLU A 79 6.33 -7.75 14.59
CA GLU A 79 5.91 -9.11 14.20
C GLU A 79 5.44 -9.22 12.73
N GLY A 80 6.08 -8.46 11.83
CA GLY A 80 5.73 -8.43 10.41
C GLY A 80 4.44 -7.67 10.05
N ARG A 81 3.87 -6.90 10.99
CA ARG A 81 2.72 -6.00 10.75
C ARG A 81 3.16 -4.54 10.79
N VAL A 82 2.58 -3.73 9.91
CA VAL A 82 2.78 -2.27 9.93
C VAL A 82 2.06 -1.67 11.14
N ILE A 83 2.70 -0.72 11.81
CA ILE A 83 2.17 -0.07 13.01
C ILE A 83 1.61 1.32 12.66
N CYS A 84 0.51 1.71 13.34
CA CYS A 84 -0.05 3.06 13.24
C CYS A 84 0.56 4.02 14.27
#